data_AF-A0AAW9ZFE2-F1
#
_entry.id   AF-A0AAW9ZFE2-F1
#
_cell.length_a   1.000
_cell.length_b   1.000
_cell.length_c   1.000
_cell.angle_alpha   90.00
_cell.angle_beta   90.00
_cell.angle_gamma   90.00
#
_symmetry.space_group_name_H-M   'P 1'
#
loop_
_entity.id
_entity.type
_entity.pdbx_description
1 polymer ?
#
loop_
_entity_poly.entity_id
_entity_poly.type
_entity_poly.pdbx_seq_one_letter_code
_entity_poly.pdbx_strand_id
1 'polypeptide(L)'
;MTLDYKDHHCKICGKYDELAWTNGGYCNKCFKLHNLEKIRESIEEGEPDTFSGDYVVCPYCGAAIDEADLIDYPELYEDGEHEITCEDCGKEFKVETMVSYDWETHKMEEE
;
A
#
# COMPACT_ATOMS: atom_id res chain seq x y z
N MET A 1 37.48 6.87 -4.37
CA MET A 1 36.27 6.18 -4.85
C MET A 1 35.56 5.68 -3.62
N THR A 2 34.56 6.40 -3.13
CA THR A 2 33.70 5.89 -2.06
C THR A 2 32.87 4.77 -2.67
N LEU A 3 33.14 3.53 -2.29
CA LEU A 3 32.21 2.43 -2.53
C LEU A 3 30.94 2.83 -1.77
N ASP A 4 29.89 3.21 -2.51
CA ASP A 4 28.56 3.46 -1.96
C ASP A 4 28.11 2.15 -1.33
N TYR A 5 28.27 2.05 0.00
CA TYR A 5 27.89 0.86 0.74
C TYR A 5 26.37 0.82 0.78
N LYS A 6 25.80 -0.04 -0.06
CA LYS A 6 24.37 -0.34 -0.02
C LYS A 6 24.10 -1.18 1.22
N ASP A 7 23.62 -0.53 2.27
CA ASP A 7 23.15 -1.26 3.44
C ASP A 7 21.77 -1.85 3.16
N HIS A 8 21.72 -3.18 3.15
CA HIS A 8 20.49 -3.95 2.97
C HIS A 8 19.83 -4.32 4.29
N HIS A 9 20.26 -3.75 5.43
CA HIS A 9 19.60 -3.98 6.71
C HIS A 9 18.59 -2.89 7.02
N CYS A 10 17.43 -3.31 7.51
CA CYS A 10 16.39 -2.41 7.96
C CYS A 10 16.85 -1.61 9.18
N LYS A 11 16.72 -0.28 9.14
CA LYS A 11 17.02 0.63 10.26
C LYS A 11 16.12 0.43 11.48
N ILE A 12 14.93 -0.14 11.30
CA ILE A 12 13.96 -0.37 12.38
C ILE A 12 14.14 -1.75 13.01
N CYS A 13 14.10 -2.81 12.21
CA CYS A 13 14.12 -4.18 12.75
C CYS A 13 15.49 -4.87 12.64
N GLY A 14 16.49 -4.25 11.99
CA GLY A 14 17.84 -4.80 11.82
C GLY A 14 17.96 -5.99 10.86
N LYS A 15 16.85 -6.48 10.31
CA LYS A 15 16.84 -7.63 9.39
C LYS A 15 17.37 -7.23 8.02
N TYR A 16 18.11 -8.16 7.40
CA TYR A 16 18.47 -8.06 5.99
C TYR A 16 17.22 -8.15 5.11
N ASP A 17 17.13 -7.25 4.13
CA ASP A 17 16.11 -7.19 3.09
C ASP A 17 16.72 -6.52 1.85
N GLU A 18 16.65 -7.17 0.70
CA GLU A 18 17.28 -6.67 -0.53
C GLU A 18 16.77 -5.30 -0.96
N LEU A 19 15.51 -4.97 -0.63
CA LEU A 19 14.87 -3.71 -0.95
C LEU A 19 15.11 -2.63 0.11
N ALA A 20 15.80 -2.94 1.22
CA ALA A 20 16.01 -1.96 2.28
C ALA A 20 16.70 -0.70 1.78
N TRP A 21 17.73 -0.82 0.94
CA TRP A 21 18.44 0.35 0.40
C TRP A 21 17.56 1.21 -0.53
N THR A 22 16.62 0.63 -1.29
CA THR A 22 15.68 1.40 -2.13
C THR A 22 14.54 2.01 -1.32
N ASN A 23 14.12 1.33 -0.26
CA ASN A 23 13.01 1.74 0.61
C ASN A 23 13.48 2.68 1.74
N GLY A 24 14.47 3.54 1.47
CA GLY A 24 14.97 4.53 2.46
C GLY A 24 15.70 3.94 3.67
N GLY A 25 16.10 2.67 3.61
CA GLY A 25 16.69 1.90 4.70
C GLY A 25 15.71 1.04 5.48
N TYR A 26 14.52 0.76 4.95
CA TYR A 26 13.50 -0.06 5.62
C TYR A 26 13.24 -1.34 4.85
N CYS A 27 13.18 -2.50 5.53
CA CYS A 27 12.62 -3.69 4.90
C CYS A 27 11.18 -3.43 4.47
N ASN A 28 10.68 -4.20 3.50
CA ASN A 28 9.35 -3.95 2.92
C ASN A 28 8.25 -3.85 4.00
N LYS A 29 8.26 -4.76 4.98
CA LYS A 29 7.30 -4.74 6.10
C LYS A 29 7.35 -3.44 6.90
N CYS A 30 8.55 -2.99 7.30
CA CYS A 30 8.70 -1.78 8.08
C CYS A 30 8.37 -0.52 7.26
N PHE A 31 8.64 -0.54 5.95
CA PHE A 31 8.30 0.54 5.05
C PHE A 31 6.78 0.75 4.97
N LYS A 32 6.01 -0.34 4.75
CA LYS A 32 4.53 -0.28 4.70
C LYS A 32 3.95 0.28 6.00
N LEU A 33 4.40 -0.22 7.15
CA LEU A 33 3.92 0.26 8.46
C LEU A 33 4.24 1.73 8.69
N HIS A 34 5.45 2.16 8.35
CA HIS A 34 5.85 3.56 8.46
C HIS A 34 5.03 4.48 7.53
N ASN A 35 4.70 4.04 6.32
CA ASN A 35 3.80 4.80 5.43
C ASN A 35 2.38 4.89 6.00
N LEU A 36 1.86 3.81 6.58
CA LEU A 36 0.56 3.83 7.25
C LEU A 36 0.53 4.81 8.43
N GLU A 37 1.59 4.86 9.23
CA GLU A 37 1.71 5.86 10.31
C GLU A 37 1.69 7.29 9.77
N LYS A 38 2.41 7.57 8.68
CA LYS A 38 2.38 8.89 8.03
C LYS A 38 1.01 9.29 7.51
N ILE A 39 0.26 8.35 6.94
CA ILE A 39 -1.12 8.59 6.50
C ILE A 39 -2.00 8.95 7.71
N ARG A 40 -1.81 8.26 8.85
CA ARG A 40 -2.56 8.57 10.08
C ARG A 40 -2.22 9.96 10.62
N GLU A 41 -0.94 10.33 10.62
CA GLU A 41 -0.49 11.67 11.02
C GLU A 41 -1.14 12.77 10.15
N SER A 42 -1.19 12.59 8.82
CA SER A 42 -1.82 13.59 7.92
C SER A 42 -3.32 13.77 8.17
N ILE A 43 -4.02 12.68 8.53
CA ILE A 43 -5.43 12.74 8.93
C ILE A 43 -5.60 13.54 10.24
N GLU A 44 -4.73 13.34 11.23
CA GLU A 44 -4.76 14.08 12.49
C GLU A 44 -4.47 15.58 12.31
N GLU A 45 -3.59 15.93 11.37
CA GLU A 45 -3.28 17.31 11.00
C GLU A 45 -4.44 18.00 10.25
N GLY A 46 -5.41 17.23 9.77
CA GLY A 46 -6.60 17.72 9.06
C GLY A 46 -6.39 17.94 7.56
N GLU A 47 -5.25 17.53 7.02
CA GLU A 47 -4.92 17.52 5.59
C GLU A 47 -4.62 16.07 5.15
N PRO A 48 -5.63 15.20 5.06
CA PRO A 48 -5.44 13.77 4.84
C PRO A 48 -4.84 13.49 3.45
N ASP A 49 -3.63 12.91 3.45
CA ASP A 49 -2.99 12.32 2.28
C ASP A 49 -3.06 10.80 2.42
N THR A 50 -4.10 10.20 1.82
CA THR A 50 -4.40 8.78 1.93
C THR A 50 -3.92 7.96 0.73
N PHE A 51 -3.12 8.54 -0.16
CA PHE A 51 -2.62 7.82 -1.33
C PHE A 51 -1.69 6.68 -0.90
N SER A 52 -2.05 5.44 -1.26
CA SER A 52 -1.27 4.26 -0.91
C SER A 52 -1.51 3.13 -1.91
N GLY A 53 -0.44 2.40 -2.24
CA GLY A 53 -0.54 1.12 -2.96
C GLY A 53 -0.60 -0.10 -2.02
N ASP A 54 -0.52 0.12 -0.71
CA ASP A 54 -0.43 -0.95 0.28
C ASP A 54 -1.71 -1.09 1.14
N TYR A 55 -2.47 0.00 1.29
CA TYR A 55 -3.62 0.07 2.20
C TYR A 55 -4.75 0.92 1.63
N VAL A 56 -5.99 0.49 1.85
CA VAL A 56 -7.14 1.40 1.80
C VAL A 56 -7.32 1.97 3.21
N VAL A 57 -7.18 3.29 3.36
CA VAL A 57 -7.23 3.95 4.67
C VAL A 57 -8.44 4.87 4.76
N CYS A 58 -9.22 4.73 5.82
CA CYS A 58 -10.34 5.63 6.08
C CYS A 58 -9.83 7.06 6.34
N PRO A 59 -10.24 8.05 5.54
CA PRO A 59 -9.76 9.43 5.68
C PRO A 59 -10.27 10.15 6.94
N TYR A 60 -11.16 9.51 7.71
CA TYR A 60 -11.76 10.08 8.91
C TYR A 60 -11.15 9.60 10.22
N CYS A 61 -10.73 8.33 10.29
CA CYS A 61 -10.21 7.73 11.52
C CYS A 61 -8.84 7.09 11.36
N GLY A 62 -8.29 6.99 10.14
CA GLY A 62 -6.98 6.39 9.90
C GLY A 62 -6.93 4.87 10.05
N ALA A 63 -8.09 4.22 10.16
CA ALA A 63 -8.18 2.76 10.09
C ALA A 63 -7.79 2.29 8.69
N ALA A 64 -6.86 1.34 8.62
CA ALA A 64 -6.56 0.63 7.39
C ALA A 64 -7.53 -0.54 7.31
N ILE A 65 -8.19 -0.71 6.17
CA ILE A 65 -9.07 -1.83 5.92
C ILE A 65 -8.20 -3.07 5.73
N ASP A 66 -8.53 -4.15 6.43
CA ASP A 66 -7.82 -5.41 6.31
C ASP A 66 -8.13 -6.07 4.96
N GLU A 67 -7.16 -6.82 4.43
CA GLU A 67 -7.31 -7.54 3.16
C GLU A 67 -8.51 -8.51 3.19
N ALA A 68 -8.84 -9.05 4.36
CA ALA A 68 -10.00 -9.92 4.54
C ALA A 68 -11.32 -9.17 4.32
N ASP A 69 -11.42 -7.91 4.76
CA ASP A 69 -12.63 -7.10 4.65
C ASP A 69 -12.75 -6.49 3.24
N LEU A 70 -11.62 -6.27 2.55
CA LEU A 70 -11.61 -5.85 1.14
C LEU A 70 -12.28 -6.87 0.20
N ILE A 71 -12.39 -8.14 0.60
CA ILE A 71 -13.10 -9.16 -0.18
C ILE A 71 -14.59 -8.83 -0.34
N ASP A 72 -15.17 -8.11 0.62
CA ASP A 72 -16.57 -7.67 0.56
C ASP A 72 -16.77 -6.48 -0.39
N TYR A 73 -15.68 -5.90 -0.91
CA TYR A 73 -15.66 -4.78 -1.87
C TYR A 73 -14.96 -5.15 -3.19
N PRO A 74 -15.48 -6.16 -3.94
CA PRO A 74 -14.85 -6.63 -5.17
C PRO A 74 -14.74 -5.55 -6.27
N GLU A 75 -15.58 -4.52 -6.20
CA GLU A 75 -15.53 -3.36 -7.10
C GLU A 75 -14.19 -2.61 -7.04
N LEU A 76 -13.46 -2.69 -5.91
CA LEU A 76 -12.15 -2.04 -5.78
C LEU A 76 -11.06 -2.66 -6.66
N TYR A 77 -11.31 -3.82 -7.27
CA TYR A 77 -10.42 -4.42 -8.27
C TYR A 77 -10.71 -3.94 -9.70
N GLU A 78 -11.70 -3.06 -9.88
CA GLU A 78 -11.99 -2.38 -11.15
C GLU A 78 -11.49 -0.93 -11.09
N ASP A 79 -10.98 -0.42 -12.22
CA ASP A 79 -10.55 0.97 -12.33
C ASP A 79 -11.76 1.92 -12.20
N GLY A 80 -11.68 2.93 -11.33
CA GLY A 80 -12.75 3.90 -11.14
C GLY A 80 -12.88 4.46 -9.73
N GLU A 81 -13.98 5.17 -9.49
CA GLU A 81 -14.35 5.69 -8.17
C GLU A 81 -15.47 4.82 -7.58
N HIS A 82 -15.25 4.33 -6.35
CA HIS A 82 -16.16 3.43 -5.64
C HIS A 82 -16.43 3.98 -4.24
N GLU A 83 -17.56 3.59 -3.63
CA GLU A 83 -17.96 4.05 -2.29
C GLU A 83 -17.98 2.87 -1.32
N ILE A 84 -17.28 3.00 -0.18
CA ILE A 84 -17.21 1.97 0.84
C ILE A 84 -17.47 2.55 2.24
N THR A 85 -17.83 1.69 3.19
CA THR A 85 -18.07 2.08 4.58
C THR A 85 -16.92 1.62 5.46
N CYS A 86 -16.36 2.52 6.27
CA CYS A 86 -15.37 2.14 7.27
C CYS A 86 -16.04 1.38 8.42
N GLU A 87 -15.57 0.18 8.73
CA GLU A 87 -16.14 -0.63 9.82
C GLU A 87 -15.90 -0.03 11.21
N ASP A 88 -14.75 0.63 11.43
CA ASP A 88 -14.42 1.21 12.73
C ASP A 88 -15.24 2.45 13.09
N CYS A 89 -15.52 3.32 12.12
CA CYS A 89 -16.19 4.60 12.37
C CYS A 89 -17.57 4.75 11.72
N GLY A 90 -17.97 3.80 10.87
CA GLY A 90 -19.27 3.76 10.19
C GLY A 90 -19.49 4.85 9.15
N LYS A 91 -18.43 5.56 8.73
CA LYS A 91 -18.54 6.61 7.72
C LYS A 91 -18.31 6.05 6.32
N GLU A 92 -19.12 6.51 5.38
CA GLU A 92 -18.97 6.26 3.95
C GLU A 92 -17.91 7.20 3.36
N PHE A 93 -17.07 6.67 2.47
CA PHE A 93 -16.08 7.45 1.75
C PHE A 93 -15.82 6.87 0.35
N LYS A 94 -15.24 7.70 -0.51
CA LYS A 94 -14.88 7.35 -1.88
C LYS A 94 -13.45 6.83 -1.95
N VAL A 95 -13.24 5.81 -2.76
CA VAL A 95 -11.93 5.24 -3.09
C VAL A 95 -11.76 5.30 -4.59
N GLU A 96 -10.68 5.93 -5.05
CA GLU A 96 -10.26 5.88 -6.45
C GLU A 96 -9.26 4.73 -6.61
N THR A 97 -9.59 3.76 -7.45
CA THR A 97 -8.77 2.58 -7.74
C THR A 97 -8.19 2.69 -9.13
N MET A 98 -6.87 2.52 -9.23
CA MET A 98 -6.12 2.61 -10.48
C MET A 98 -5.56 1.23 -10.81
N VAL A 99 -6.17 0.54 -11.78
CA VAL A 99 -5.84 -0.86 -12.08
C VAL A 99 -5.18 -1.00 -13.45
N SER A 100 -4.04 -1.70 -13.51
CA SER A 100 -3.34 -2.01 -14.75
C SER A 100 -3.26 -3.53 -14.96
N TYR A 101 -3.59 -3.99 -16.16
CA TYR A 101 -3.49 -5.40 -16.55
C TYR A 101 -2.49 -5.57 -17.70
N ASP A 102 -1.58 -6.53 -17.56
CA ASP A 102 -0.62 -6.93 -18.60
C ASP A 102 -0.83 -8.39 -18.98
N TRP A 103 -0.72 -8.71 -20.27
CA TRP A 103 -0.94 -10.06 -20.79
C TRP A 103 0.10 -10.39 -21.86
N GLU A 104 0.65 -11.60 -21.80
CA GLU A 104 1.51 -12.17 -22.82
C GLU A 104 1.00 -13.56 -23.20
N THR A 105 1.07 -13.91 -24.49
CA THR A 105 0.61 -15.22 -25.00
C THR A 105 1.62 -15.79 -25.97
N HIS A 106 1.75 -17.12 -26.00
CA HIS A 106 2.68 -17.83 -26.88
C HIS A 106 1.96 -18.93 -27.69
N LYS A 107 2.61 -19.38 -28.78
CA LYS A 107 2.10 -20.47 -29.63
C LYS A 107 2.29 -21.82 -28.95
N MET A 108 1.36 -22.74 -29.17
CA MET A 108 1.58 -24.15 -28.89
C MET A 108 2.57 -24.71 -29.92
N GLU A 109 3.63 -25.38 -29.47
CA GLU A 109 4.46 -26.19 -30.36
C GLU A 109 3.65 -27.42 -30.78
N GLU A 110 3.45 -27.60 -32.09
CA GLU A 110 2.88 -28.82 -32.66
C GLU A 110 4.05 -29.75 -33.06
N GLU A 111 4.04 -31.01 -32.59
CA GLU A 111 5.03 -32.04 -32.97
C GLU A 111 4.96 -32.43 -34.46
#